data_AF-A0A0Q0W0N3-F1
#
_entry.id   AF-A0A0Q0W0N3-F1
#
_cell.length_a   1.000
_cell.length_b   1.000
_cell.length_c   1.000
_cell.angle_alpha   90.00
_cell.angle_beta   90.00
_cell.angle_gamma   90.00
#
_symmetry.space_group_name_H-M   'P 1'
#
loop_
_entity.id
_entity.type
_entity.pdbx_description
1 polymer ?
#
loop_
_entity_poly.entity_id
_entity_poly.type
_entity_poly.pdbx_seq_one_letter_code
_entity_poly.pdbx_strand_id
1 'polypeptide(L)'
;MNNEIAIEEIRENTFFWKFYLCWFRGFDDKEEINIDEAVEVIETNEIDFYNWERLFFNHESIDENPRYITANLTDNLNFAVEFQEYEINFFLNDIYIGNLGGHFEAWFFTCDELLAFEKHPIFFLLLLPMTGIQENQKSFLKPIITKHLESIPKFESHSEYIANCILNGLIMESQFQETDGIGLTNNENHSVRNVIKYPRYLEDVKELNNILQSLK
;
A
#
# COMPACT_ATOMS: atom_id res chain seq x y z
N MET A 1 -15.73 -20.18 -3.66
CA MET A 1 -15.76 -19.49 -2.35
C MET A 1 -15.96 -18.00 -2.62
N ASN A 2 -16.43 -17.21 -1.66
CA ASN A 2 -16.36 -15.76 -1.83
C ASN A 2 -14.91 -15.36 -1.56
N ASN A 3 -14.20 -14.90 -2.60
CA ASN A 3 -12.79 -14.52 -2.48
C ASN A 3 -12.66 -13.05 -2.04
N GLU A 4 -13.76 -12.31 -2.02
CA GLU A 4 -13.82 -10.96 -1.47
C GLU A 4 -13.58 -10.97 0.04
N ILE A 5 -12.71 -10.06 0.50
CA ILE A 5 -12.43 -9.79 1.90
C ILE A 5 -13.27 -8.59 2.31
N ALA A 6 -14.18 -8.76 3.28
CA ALA A 6 -14.91 -7.63 3.82
C ALA A 6 -13.99 -6.73 4.65
N ILE A 7 -14.21 -5.41 4.61
CA ILE A 7 -13.43 -4.43 5.39
C ILE A 7 -13.48 -4.74 6.89
N GLU A 8 -14.61 -5.25 7.37
CA GLU A 8 -14.83 -5.66 8.75
C GLU A 8 -13.93 -6.82 9.18
N GLU A 9 -13.52 -7.71 8.26
CA GLU A 9 -12.61 -8.82 8.55
C GLU A 9 -11.18 -8.35 8.86
N ILE A 10 -10.79 -7.18 8.33
CA ILE A 10 -9.43 -6.66 8.45
C ILE A 10 -9.32 -5.49 9.42
N ARG A 11 -10.41 -4.77 9.69
CA ARG A 11 -10.42 -3.49 10.40
C ARG A 11 -9.58 -3.49 11.68
N GLU A 12 -9.77 -4.50 12.52
CA GLU A 12 -9.08 -4.65 13.82
C GLU A 12 -8.23 -5.93 13.86
N ASN A 13 -7.92 -6.50 12.70
CA ASN A 13 -7.23 -7.79 12.61
C ASN A 13 -5.71 -7.59 12.64
N THR A 14 -5.10 -7.80 13.81
CA THR A 14 -3.64 -7.70 13.99
C THR A 14 -2.88 -8.60 13.01
N PHE A 15 -3.35 -9.82 12.74
CA PHE A 15 -2.64 -10.75 11.85
C PHE A 15 -2.64 -10.23 10.42
N PHE A 16 -3.77 -9.75 9.91
CA PHE A 16 -3.83 -9.12 8.60
C PHE A 16 -2.87 -7.94 8.48
N TRP A 17 -2.89 -7.01 9.43
CA TRP A 17 -2.05 -5.82 9.34
C TRP A 17 -0.57 -6.12 9.54
N LYS A 18 -0.21 -7.04 10.44
CA LYS A 18 1.18 -7.50 10.59
C LYS A 18 1.67 -8.12 9.28
N PHE A 19 0.91 -9.08 8.73
CA PHE A 19 1.21 -9.71 7.44
C PHE A 19 1.36 -8.67 6.33
N TYR A 20 0.39 -7.78 6.18
CA TYR A 20 0.36 -6.80 5.11
C TYR A 20 1.56 -5.84 5.16
N LEU A 21 1.96 -5.41 6.35
CA LEU A 21 3.11 -4.52 6.53
C LEU A 21 4.44 -5.19 6.17
N CYS A 22 4.57 -6.51 6.31
CA CYS A 22 5.78 -7.23 5.86
C CYS A 22 6.07 -7.05 4.36
N TRP A 23 5.05 -6.71 3.55
CA TRP A 23 5.20 -6.50 2.11
C TRP A 23 5.70 -5.10 1.73
N PHE A 24 5.79 -4.19 2.70
CA PHE A 24 6.18 -2.81 2.42
C PHE A 24 7.68 -2.75 2.14
N ARG A 25 8.11 -1.70 1.43
CA ARG A 25 9.54 -1.41 1.22
C ARG A 25 10.18 -0.64 2.38
N GLY A 26 9.50 -0.59 3.53
CA GLY A 26 9.96 0.10 4.72
C GLY A 26 11.21 -0.56 5.33
N PHE A 27 11.94 0.20 6.13
CA PHE A 27 13.13 -0.28 6.81
C PHE A 27 13.50 0.62 7.99
N ASP A 28 14.22 0.04 8.95
CA ASP A 28 14.88 0.77 10.02
C ASP A 28 16.29 1.17 9.56
N ASP A 29 16.53 2.47 9.42
CA ASP A 29 17.82 3.01 8.98
C ASP A 29 18.93 2.93 10.04
N LYS A 30 18.58 2.71 11.31
CA LYS A 30 19.53 2.62 12.42
C LYS A 30 19.98 1.20 12.69
N GLU A 31 19.02 0.28 12.71
CA GLU A 31 19.28 -1.14 12.96
C GLU A 31 19.58 -1.92 11.67
N GLU A 32 19.44 -1.27 10.50
CA GLU A 32 19.68 -1.85 9.16
C GLU A 32 18.83 -3.09 8.86
N ILE A 33 17.60 -3.11 9.39
CA ILE A 33 16.64 -4.21 9.20
C ILE A 33 15.49 -3.79 8.29
N ASN A 34 14.94 -4.75 7.55
CA ASN A 34 13.78 -4.53 6.70
C ASN A 34 12.49 -4.51 7.53
N ILE A 35 11.39 -4.05 6.93
CA ILE A 35 10.11 -3.92 7.66
C ILE A 35 9.56 -5.25 8.16
N ASP A 36 9.80 -6.36 7.47
CA ASP A 36 9.40 -7.70 7.89
C ASP A 36 10.03 -8.10 9.24
N GLU A 37 11.27 -7.68 9.49
CA GLU A 37 11.91 -7.83 10.79
C GLU A 37 11.43 -6.75 11.79
N ALA A 38 11.27 -5.51 11.34
CA ALA A 38 10.87 -4.40 12.21
C ALA A 38 9.46 -4.60 12.80
N VAL A 39 8.53 -5.23 12.08
CA VAL A 39 7.18 -5.50 12.58
C VAL A 39 7.10 -6.64 13.59
N GLU A 40 8.19 -7.38 13.83
CA GLU A 40 8.22 -8.43 14.87
C GLU A 40 8.12 -7.87 16.30
N VAL A 41 8.29 -6.56 16.49
CA VAL A 41 7.90 -5.88 17.74
C VAL A 41 6.41 -6.01 18.06
N ILE A 42 5.58 -6.34 17.06
CA ILE A 42 4.17 -6.68 17.25
C ILE A 42 4.05 -8.14 17.67
N GLU A 43 3.91 -8.36 18.97
CA GLU A 43 3.83 -9.69 19.55
C GLU A 43 2.52 -10.41 19.18
N THR A 44 2.66 -11.45 18.36
CA THR A 44 1.60 -12.37 17.95
C THR A 44 1.96 -13.79 18.33
N ASN A 45 0.96 -14.67 18.52
CA ASN A 45 1.24 -16.09 18.63
C ASN A 45 1.62 -16.63 17.24
N GLU A 46 2.85 -17.12 17.07
CA GLU A 46 3.36 -17.59 15.77
C GLU A 46 2.54 -18.73 15.16
N ILE A 47 2.05 -19.66 15.99
CA ILE A 47 1.23 -20.79 15.53
C ILE A 47 -0.12 -20.28 15.02
N ASP A 48 -0.74 -19.35 15.74
CA ASP A 48 -2.02 -18.77 15.33
C ASP A 48 -1.86 -17.91 14.08
N PHE A 49 -0.78 -17.15 13.97
CA PHE A 49 -0.44 -16.34 12.79
C PHE A 49 -0.23 -17.22 11.56
N TYR A 50 0.57 -18.28 11.67
CA TYR A 50 0.79 -19.25 10.61
C TYR A 50 -0.51 -19.94 10.17
N ASN A 51 -1.36 -20.36 11.12
CA ASN A 51 -2.65 -20.97 10.80
C ASN A 51 -3.59 -19.98 10.11
N TRP A 52 -3.60 -18.72 10.56
CA TRP A 52 -4.39 -17.66 9.93
C TRP A 52 -3.95 -17.41 8.49
N GLU A 53 -2.65 -17.30 8.22
CA GLU A 53 -2.10 -17.06 6.88
C GLU A 53 -2.47 -18.20 5.90
N ARG A 54 -2.33 -19.47 6.34
CA ARG A 54 -2.74 -20.63 5.54
C ARG A 54 -4.22 -20.63 5.19
N LEU A 55 -5.07 -20.19 6.12
CA LEU A 55 -6.51 -20.03 5.87
C LEU A 55 -6.79 -18.84 4.94
N PHE A 56 -6.05 -17.74 5.11
CA PHE A 56 -6.18 -16.55 4.30
C PHE A 56 -5.90 -16.84 2.82
N PHE A 57 -4.83 -17.59 2.51
CA PHE A 57 -4.49 -17.97 1.14
C PHE A 57 -5.11 -19.29 0.66
N ASN A 58 -5.92 -19.93 1.49
CA ASN A 58 -6.56 -21.21 1.17
C ASN A 58 -5.54 -22.27 0.68
N HIS A 59 -4.42 -22.44 1.40
CA HIS A 59 -3.34 -23.39 1.04
C HIS A 59 -3.79 -24.86 0.96
N GLU A 60 -5.03 -25.18 1.35
CA GLU A 60 -5.62 -26.52 1.20
C GLU A 60 -6.23 -26.75 -0.19
N SER A 61 -6.38 -25.69 -1.00
CA SER A 61 -6.85 -25.74 -2.39
C SER A 61 -5.68 -25.82 -3.36
N ILE A 62 -5.88 -26.57 -4.45
CA ILE A 62 -4.92 -26.66 -5.58
C ILE A 62 -5.10 -25.48 -6.53
N ASP A 63 -6.30 -24.89 -6.58
CA ASP A 63 -6.60 -23.75 -7.44
C ASP A 63 -6.10 -22.45 -6.82
N GLU A 64 -5.35 -21.66 -7.60
CA GLU A 64 -5.03 -20.27 -7.29
C GLU A 64 -6.34 -19.50 -7.05
N ASN A 65 -6.54 -19.06 -5.82
CA ASN A 65 -7.72 -18.29 -5.41
C ASN A 65 -7.27 -16.97 -4.79
N PRO A 66 -6.87 -15.98 -5.62
CA PRO A 66 -6.58 -14.65 -5.13
C PRO A 66 -7.76 -14.14 -4.32
N ARG A 67 -7.47 -13.57 -3.15
CA ARG A 67 -8.45 -12.85 -2.36
C ARG A 67 -8.35 -11.37 -2.66
N TYR A 68 -9.45 -10.64 -2.63
CA TYR A 68 -9.42 -9.22 -2.97
C TYR A 68 -10.25 -8.37 -2.03
N ILE A 69 -9.80 -7.14 -1.80
CA ILE A 69 -10.58 -6.08 -1.16
C ILE A 69 -10.95 -5.10 -2.26
N THR A 70 -12.23 -4.75 -2.36
CA THR A 70 -12.68 -3.68 -3.27
C THR A 70 -13.48 -2.63 -2.50
N ALA A 71 -13.39 -1.38 -2.92
CA ALA A 71 -14.34 -0.36 -2.50
C ALA A 71 -14.40 0.82 -3.48
N ASN A 72 -15.51 1.54 -3.44
CA ASN A 72 -15.61 2.85 -4.08
C ASN A 72 -14.97 3.91 -3.19
N LEU A 73 -13.97 4.62 -3.73
CA LEU A 73 -13.36 5.80 -3.11
C LEU A 73 -14.20 7.05 -3.38
N THR A 74 -14.76 7.16 -4.60
CA THR A 74 -15.73 8.17 -5.02
C THR A 74 -16.72 7.56 -6.02
N ASP A 75 -17.65 8.35 -6.56
CA ASP A 75 -18.58 7.91 -7.60
C ASP A 75 -17.87 7.47 -8.91
N ASN A 76 -16.67 7.99 -9.16
CA ASN A 76 -15.90 7.75 -10.38
C ASN A 76 -14.55 7.03 -10.13
N LEU A 77 -14.30 6.63 -8.89
CA LEU A 77 -13.05 6.00 -8.51
C LEU A 77 -13.32 4.84 -7.55
N ASN A 78 -12.95 3.64 -7.96
CA ASN A 78 -12.87 2.46 -7.11
C ASN A 78 -11.43 2.00 -6.99
N PHE A 79 -11.15 1.19 -5.98
CA PHE A 79 -9.89 0.48 -5.87
C PHE A 79 -10.13 -1.02 -5.68
N ALA A 80 -9.13 -1.80 -6.07
CA ALA A 80 -8.99 -3.19 -5.70
C ALA A 80 -7.58 -3.46 -5.18
N VAL A 81 -7.46 -4.23 -4.11
CA VAL A 81 -6.19 -4.83 -3.65
C VAL A 81 -6.37 -6.34 -3.72
N GLU A 82 -5.55 -6.99 -4.54
CA GLU A 82 -5.59 -8.43 -4.74
C GLU A 82 -4.39 -9.08 -4.06
N PHE A 83 -4.65 -10.05 -3.19
CA PHE A 83 -3.67 -10.79 -2.41
C PHE A 83 -3.48 -12.17 -3.03
N GLN A 84 -2.28 -12.40 -3.53
CA GLN A 84 -1.79 -13.69 -4.00
C GLN A 84 -0.66 -14.18 -3.09
N GLU A 85 -0.32 -15.46 -3.18
CA GLU A 85 0.73 -16.07 -2.32
C GLU A 85 2.09 -15.37 -2.46
N TYR A 86 2.41 -14.83 -3.64
CA TYR A 86 3.72 -14.27 -3.96
C TYR A 86 3.70 -12.78 -4.36
N GLU A 87 2.52 -12.16 -4.45
CA GLU A 87 2.38 -10.74 -4.75
C GLU A 87 1.06 -10.15 -4.23
N ILE A 88 1.05 -8.84 -4.01
CA ILE A 88 -0.13 -8.04 -3.75
C ILE A 88 -0.27 -7.00 -4.86
N ASN A 89 -1.34 -7.09 -5.64
CA ASN A 89 -1.59 -6.22 -6.79
C ASN A 89 -2.58 -5.12 -6.45
N PHE A 90 -2.37 -3.92 -6.99
CA PHE A 90 -3.18 -2.73 -6.74
C PHE A 90 -3.80 -2.23 -8.03
N PHE A 91 -5.09 -1.89 -7.96
CA PHE A 91 -5.84 -1.38 -9.09
C PHE A 91 -6.68 -0.17 -8.70
N LEU A 92 -6.86 0.73 -9.65
CA LEU A 92 -7.85 1.81 -9.62
C LEU A 92 -8.72 1.71 -10.86
N ASN A 93 -10.04 1.63 -10.71
CA ASN A 93 -10.97 1.45 -11.85
C ASN A 93 -10.54 0.30 -12.78
N ASP A 94 -10.15 -0.84 -12.21
CA ASP A 94 -9.62 -2.01 -12.93
C ASP A 94 -8.29 -1.77 -13.69
N ILE A 95 -7.68 -0.60 -13.55
CA ILE A 95 -6.37 -0.25 -14.11
C ILE A 95 -5.29 -0.55 -13.07
N TYR A 96 -4.29 -1.33 -13.46
CA TYR A 96 -3.15 -1.67 -12.60
C TYR A 96 -2.30 -0.44 -12.26
N ILE A 97 -1.97 -0.27 -10.97
CA ILE A 97 -1.15 0.85 -10.48
C ILE A 97 0.14 0.44 -9.80
N GLY A 98 0.36 -0.85 -9.55
CA GLY A 98 1.56 -1.34 -8.91
C GLY A 98 1.34 -2.66 -8.17
N ASN A 99 2.43 -3.19 -7.62
CA ASN A 99 2.39 -4.39 -6.80
C ASN A 99 3.49 -4.39 -5.73
N LEU A 100 3.28 -5.26 -4.74
CA LEU A 100 4.28 -5.64 -3.74
C LEU A 100 4.61 -7.11 -3.95
N GLY A 101 5.88 -7.44 -4.16
CA GLY A 101 6.32 -8.80 -4.49
C GLY A 101 7.07 -8.87 -5.81
N GLY A 102 7.71 -10.01 -6.08
CA GLY A 102 8.40 -10.30 -7.35
C GLY A 102 9.17 -9.12 -7.97
N HIS A 103 8.74 -8.68 -9.15
CA HIS A 103 9.18 -7.45 -9.80
C HIS A 103 8.34 -6.27 -9.31
N PHE A 104 8.63 -5.80 -8.08
CA PHE A 104 7.80 -4.80 -7.44
C PHE A 104 7.64 -3.54 -8.31
N GLU A 105 6.45 -2.96 -8.27
CA GLU A 105 6.15 -1.68 -8.91
C GLU A 105 5.45 -0.74 -7.93
N ALA A 106 6.17 0.29 -7.52
CA ALA A 106 5.75 1.42 -6.68
C ALA A 106 6.57 2.63 -7.17
N TRP A 107 6.15 3.88 -7.05
CA TRP A 107 5.06 4.48 -6.29
C TRP A 107 4.12 5.21 -7.25
N PHE A 108 2.81 5.06 -7.08
CA PHE A 108 1.80 5.64 -7.95
C PHE A 108 1.18 6.92 -7.38
N PHE A 109 0.76 6.92 -6.12
CA PHE A 109 0.13 8.08 -5.51
C PHE A 109 1.16 9.13 -5.10
N THR A 110 0.79 10.39 -5.29
CA THR A 110 1.40 11.50 -4.56
C THR A 110 0.91 11.53 -3.11
N CYS A 111 1.64 12.19 -2.22
CA CYS A 111 1.21 12.45 -0.85
C CYS A 111 -0.19 13.10 -0.79
N ASP A 112 -0.48 14.09 -1.62
CA ASP A 112 -1.77 14.80 -1.60
C ASP A 112 -2.93 13.89 -2.04
N GLU A 113 -2.70 13.05 -3.05
CA GLU A 113 -3.70 12.07 -3.49
C GLU A 113 -3.99 11.03 -2.41
N LEU A 114 -2.98 10.55 -1.67
CA LEU A 114 -3.19 9.65 -0.52
C LEU A 114 -4.01 10.33 0.59
N LEU A 115 -3.74 11.60 0.88
CA LEU A 115 -4.41 12.34 1.96
C LEU A 115 -5.89 12.57 1.71
N ALA A 116 -6.35 12.51 0.45
CA ALA A 116 -7.78 12.48 0.13
C ALA A 116 -8.52 11.34 0.88
N PHE A 117 -7.80 10.28 1.28
CA PHE A 117 -8.35 9.12 1.97
C PHE A 117 -8.07 9.09 3.48
N GLU A 118 -7.46 10.13 4.08
CA GLU A 118 -7.09 10.16 5.51
C GLU A 118 -8.28 9.85 6.44
N LYS A 119 -9.49 10.30 6.09
CA LYS A 119 -10.71 10.06 6.87
C LYS A 119 -11.21 8.62 6.81
N HIS A 120 -10.61 7.79 5.96
CA HIS A 120 -10.91 6.38 5.77
C HIS A 120 -9.66 5.55 6.11
N PRO A 121 -9.39 5.29 7.41
CA PRO A 121 -8.13 4.68 7.87
C PRO A 121 -7.72 3.41 7.13
N ILE A 122 -8.69 2.55 6.82
CA ILE A 122 -8.44 1.28 6.14
C ILE A 122 -7.97 1.52 4.71
N PHE A 123 -8.61 2.43 3.97
CA PHE A 123 -8.21 2.74 2.59
C PHE A 123 -6.88 3.47 2.56
N PHE A 124 -6.68 4.41 3.49
CA PHE A 124 -5.40 5.08 3.67
C PHE A 124 -4.26 4.08 3.88
N LEU A 125 -4.41 3.14 4.82
CA LEU A 125 -3.36 2.15 5.10
C LEU A 125 -3.17 1.14 3.96
N LEU A 126 -4.25 0.72 3.29
CA LEU A 126 -4.14 -0.15 2.12
C LEU A 126 -3.40 0.53 0.96
N LEU A 127 -3.64 1.81 0.68
CA LEU A 127 -3.01 2.51 -0.45
C LEU A 127 -1.64 3.12 -0.10
N LEU A 128 -1.28 3.18 1.19
CA LEU A 128 -0.02 3.72 1.69
C LEU A 128 1.25 3.22 0.98
N PRO A 129 1.46 1.90 0.71
CA PRO A 129 2.70 1.44 0.10
C PRO A 129 2.84 1.86 -1.37
N MET A 130 1.74 2.25 -2.02
CA MET A 130 1.75 2.80 -3.37
C MET A 130 2.06 4.30 -3.41
N THR A 131 2.37 4.93 -2.26
CA THR A 131 2.56 6.38 -2.16
C THR A 131 4.03 6.78 -2.16
N GLY A 132 4.36 7.72 -3.04
CA GLY A 132 5.68 8.28 -3.16
C GLY A 132 5.78 9.63 -2.47
N ILE A 133 6.82 9.82 -1.65
CA ILE A 133 7.00 11.05 -0.86
C ILE A 133 8.41 11.63 -1.00
N GLN A 134 8.54 12.86 -0.54
CA GLN A 134 9.82 13.56 -0.35
C GLN A 134 10.15 13.63 1.15
N GLU A 135 11.43 13.78 1.47
CA GLU A 135 11.91 13.77 2.86
C GLU A 135 11.21 14.82 3.74
N ASN A 136 10.91 15.99 3.19
CA ASN A 136 10.20 17.05 3.92
C ASN A 136 8.75 16.68 4.30
N GLN A 137 8.12 15.75 3.58
CA GLN A 137 6.75 15.29 3.84
C GLN A 137 6.65 14.31 5.01
N LYS A 138 7.76 13.66 5.42
CA LYS A 138 7.78 12.72 6.54
C LYS A 138 7.20 13.31 7.83
N SER A 139 7.66 14.52 8.17
CA SER A 139 7.25 15.20 9.41
C SER A 139 5.75 15.40 9.53
N PHE A 140 5.07 15.59 8.40
CA PHE A 140 3.64 15.78 8.32
C PHE A 140 2.89 14.43 8.28
N LEU A 141 3.38 13.45 7.51
CA LEU A 141 2.72 12.15 7.36
C LEU A 141 2.87 11.24 8.58
N LYS A 142 3.99 11.32 9.30
CA LYS A 142 4.28 10.48 10.46
C LYS A 142 3.13 10.47 11.48
N PRO A 143 2.65 11.61 12.01
CA PRO A 143 1.56 11.60 12.99
C PRO A 143 0.25 11.00 12.45
N ILE A 144 -0.01 11.10 11.15
CA ILE A 144 -1.21 10.53 10.52
C ILE A 144 -1.11 9.00 10.47
N ILE A 145 0.02 8.48 9.98
CA ILE A 145 0.28 7.03 9.92
C ILE A 145 0.27 6.45 11.34
N THR A 146 0.97 7.08 12.28
CA THR A 146 0.98 6.66 13.70
C THR A 146 -0.44 6.52 14.25
N LYS A 147 -1.28 7.54 14.08
CA LYS A 147 -2.68 7.53 14.55
C LYS A 147 -3.49 6.39 13.96
N HIS A 148 -3.31 6.08 12.67
CA HIS A 148 -4.01 4.96 12.04
C HIS A 148 -3.51 3.61 12.56
N LEU A 149 -2.20 3.45 12.73
CA LEU A 149 -1.62 2.24 13.32
C LEU A 149 -2.08 2.03 14.76
N GLU A 150 -2.18 3.07 15.58
CA GLU A 150 -2.69 3.00 16.96
C GLU A 150 -4.13 2.48 17.07
N SER A 151 -4.92 2.54 15.99
CA SER A 151 -6.27 1.98 15.98
C SER A 151 -6.31 0.46 15.78
N ILE A 152 -5.19 -0.15 15.41
CA ILE A 152 -5.06 -1.59 15.22
C ILE A 152 -4.63 -2.22 16.55
N PRO A 153 -5.34 -3.25 17.05
CA PRO A 153 -4.96 -3.89 18.30
C PRO A 153 -3.51 -4.37 18.28
N LYS A 154 -2.78 -4.10 19.38
CA LYS A 154 -1.36 -4.43 19.63
C LYS A 154 -0.34 -3.52 18.96
N PHE A 155 -0.75 -2.58 18.11
CA PHE A 155 0.17 -1.64 17.47
C PHE A 155 0.45 -0.40 18.31
N GLU A 156 -0.32 -0.14 19.37
CA GLU A 156 -0.32 1.12 20.11
C GLU A 156 1.05 1.49 20.69
N SER A 157 1.82 0.49 21.14
CA SER A 157 3.13 0.71 21.78
C SER A 157 4.27 0.90 20.77
N HIS A 158 4.04 0.54 19.50
CA HIS A 158 5.07 0.51 18.45
C HIS A 158 4.68 1.29 17.18
N SER A 159 3.51 1.95 17.20
CA SER A 159 2.93 2.68 16.07
C SER A 159 3.88 3.73 15.51
N GLU A 160 4.54 4.50 16.37
CA GLU A 160 5.47 5.54 15.95
C GLU A 160 6.74 4.96 15.31
N TYR A 161 7.23 3.85 15.86
CA TYR A 161 8.40 3.13 15.34
C TYR A 161 8.11 2.56 13.95
N ILE A 162 6.99 1.85 13.81
CA ILE A 162 6.56 1.25 12.53
C ILE A 162 6.26 2.34 11.51
N ALA A 163 5.60 3.44 11.89
CA ALA A 163 5.36 4.57 11.00
C ALA A 163 6.67 5.16 10.44
N ASN A 164 7.72 5.24 11.27
CA ASN A 164 9.04 5.68 10.81
C ASN A 164 9.64 4.72 9.76
N CYS A 165 9.55 3.41 10.02
CA CYS A 165 10.04 2.39 9.10
C CYS A 165 9.29 2.43 7.76
N ILE A 166 7.96 2.54 7.79
CA ILE A 166 7.13 2.70 6.58
C ILE A 166 7.60 3.91 5.79
N LEU A 167 7.70 5.08 6.43
CA LEU A 167 8.06 6.33 5.77
C LEU A 167 9.42 6.27 5.08
N ASN A 168 10.39 5.56 5.65
CA ASN A 168 11.70 5.35 5.01
C ASN A 168 11.57 4.65 3.65
N GLY A 169 10.62 3.72 3.51
CA GLY A 169 10.32 3.01 2.26
C GLY A 169 9.44 3.76 1.27
N LEU A 170 8.90 4.93 1.63
CA LEU A 170 8.07 5.74 0.73
C LEU A 170 8.84 6.86 0.03
N ILE A 171 10.07 7.15 0.47
CA ILE A 171 10.88 8.23 -0.11
C ILE A 171 11.27 7.86 -1.54
N MET A 172 10.99 8.78 -2.46
CA MET A 172 11.45 8.71 -3.84
C MET A 172 12.69 9.58 -4.04
N GLU A 173 13.62 9.11 -4.87
CA GLU A 173 14.74 9.91 -5.35
C GLU A 173 14.29 10.98 -6.35
N SER A 174 13.29 10.65 -7.16
CA SER A 174 12.72 11.50 -8.20
C SER A 174 11.35 12.04 -7.80
N GLN A 175 11.19 13.36 -7.87
CA GLN A 175 9.92 14.02 -7.56
C GLN A 175 8.86 13.76 -8.63
N PHE A 176 7.60 13.87 -8.24
CA PHE A 176 6.51 14.02 -9.20
C PHE A 176 6.59 15.37 -9.92
N GLN A 177 6.25 15.36 -11.20
CA GLN A 177 6.27 16.54 -12.07
C GLN A 177 5.11 16.51 -13.06
N GLU A 178 4.60 17.67 -13.42
CA GLU A 178 3.56 17.79 -14.45
C GLU A 178 4.16 17.53 -15.83
N THR A 179 3.53 16.66 -16.61
CA THR A 179 3.90 16.34 -17.99
C THR A 179 2.76 16.69 -18.93
N ASP A 180 3.07 17.53 -19.92
CA ASP A 180 2.09 18.05 -20.87
C ASP A 180 1.28 16.92 -21.53
N GLY A 181 -0.04 16.98 -21.38
CA GLY A 181 -0.98 16.03 -21.98
C GLY A 181 -1.06 14.66 -21.31
N ILE A 182 -0.33 14.44 -20.20
CA ILE A 182 -0.34 13.20 -19.41
C ILE A 182 -0.77 13.45 -17.95
N GLY A 183 -0.38 14.59 -17.37
CA GLY A 183 -0.60 14.89 -15.95
C GLY A 183 0.65 14.62 -15.11
N LEU A 184 0.47 14.27 -13.83
CA LEU A 184 1.57 14.00 -12.91
C LEU A 184 2.28 12.68 -13.24
N THR A 185 3.60 12.76 -13.48
CA THR A 185 4.50 11.62 -13.72
C THR A 185 5.74 11.73 -12.84
N ASN A 186 6.65 10.76 -12.89
CA ASN A 186 7.98 10.84 -12.27
C ASN A 186 9.01 10.08 -13.12
N ASN A 187 10.27 10.05 -12.68
CA ASN A 187 11.34 9.27 -13.32
C ASN A 187 11.90 8.17 -12.40
N GLU A 188 11.15 7.82 -11.37
CA GLU A 188 11.55 6.85 -10.36
C GLU A 188 11.57 5.44 -10.95
N ASN A 189 12.56 4.63 -10.60
CA ASN A 189 12.55 3.23 -11.01
C ASN A 189 11.38 2.51 -10.35
N HIS A 190 10.84 1.48 -11.02
CA HIS A 190 9.70 0.69 -10.54
C HIS A 190 8.37 1.46 -10.43
N SER A 191 8.32 2.78 -10.68
CA SER A 191 7.05 3.50 -10.69
C SER A 191 6.29 3.30 -12.01
N VAL A 192 5.02 2.90 -11.92
CA VAL A 192 4.08 2.88 -13.05
C VAL A 192 3.95 4.28 -13.69
N ARG A 193 4.11 5.35 -12.90
CA ARG A 193 4.11 6.74 -13.40
C ARG A 193 5.41 7.18 -14.07
N ASN A 194 6.44 6.33 -14.14
CA ASN A 194 7.61 6.52 -14.98
C ASN A 194 7.36 6.05 -16.41
N VAL A 195 6.53 6.80 -17.14
CA VAL A 195 6.10 6.47 -18.50
C VAL A 195 7.22 6.57 -19.54
N ILE A 196 8.33 7.22 -19.21
CA ILE A 196 9.53 7.26 -20.08
C ILE A 196 10.21 5.89 -20.07
N LYS A 197 10.39 5.30 -18.87
CA LYS A 197 11.00 3.98 -18.72
C LYS A 197 10.01 2.85 -19.03
N TYR A 198 8.73 3.04 -18.71
CA TYR A 198 7.67 2.06 -18.87
C TYR A 198 6.52 2.59 -19.75
N PRO A 199 6.75 2.79 -21.07
CA PRO A 199 5.78 3.42 -21.97
C PRO A 199 4.48 2.63 -22.14
N ARG A 200 4.46 1.35 -21.74
CA ARG A 200 3.24 0.52 -21.74
C ARG A 200 2.13 1.07 -20.84
N TYR A 201 2.49 1.83 -19.79
CA TYR A 201 1.53 2.39 -18.82
C TYR A 201 1.03 3.78 -19.21
N LEU A 202 1.42 4.33 -20.37
CA LEU A 202 1.20 5.73 -20.71
C LEU A 202 -0.29 6.11 -20.78
N GLU A 203 -1.13 5.31 -21.44
CA GLU A 203 -2.56 5.59 -21.56
C GLU A 203 -3.28 5.41 -20.21
N ASP A 204 -2.96 4.35 -19.48
CA ASP A 204 -3.49 4.05 -18.14
C ASP A 204 -3.18 5.18 -17.14
N VAL A 205 -1.92 5.64 -17.11
CA VAL A 205 -1.49 6.76 -16.24
C VAL A 205 -2.22 8.04 -16.62
N LYS A 206 -2.39 8.32 -17.92
CA LYS A 206 -3.10 9.51 -18.39
C LYS A 206 -4.57 9.48 -18.00
N GLU A 207 -5.23 8.33 -18.14
CA GLU A 207 -6.62 8.14 -17.72
C GLU A 207 -6.78 8.37 -16.22
N LEU A 208 -5.98 7.67 -15.41
CA LEU A 208 -6.05 7.79 -13.95
C LEU A 208 -5.68 9.19 -13.46
N ASN A 209 -4.71 9.87 -14.07
CA ASN A 209 -4.37 11.24 -13.73
C ASN A 209 -5.57 12.20 -13.92
N ASN A 210 -6.35 12.04 -14.99
CA ASN A 210 -7.55 12.85 -15.22
C ASN A 210 -8.61 12.61 -14.13
N ILE A 211 -8.75 11.36 -13.67
CA ILE A 211 -9.70 11.01 -12.60
C ILE A 211 -9.21 11.59 -11.27
N LEU A 212 -7.93 11.41 -10.93
CA LEU A 212 -7.35 11.85 -9.65
C LEU A 212 -7.26 13.37 -9.52
N GLN A 213 -7.20 14.12 -10.62
CA GLN A 213 -7.33 15.58 -10.59
C GLN A 213 -8.65 16.04 -9.94
N SER A 214 -9.71 15.24 -10.01
CA SER A 214 -11.00 15.57 -9.37
C SER A 214 -11.03 15.38 -7.86
N LEU A 215 -10.00 14.75 -7.27
CA LEU A 215 -9.86 14.59 -5.82
C LEU A 215 -9.27 15.84 -5.12
N LYS A 216 -8.73 16.78 -5.90
CA LYS A 216 -8.06 17.99 -5.41
C LYS A 216 -9.03 19.14 -5.14
#